data_AF-A0A955BJP5-F1
#
_entry.id   AF-A0A955BJP5-F1
#
_cell.length_a   1.000
_cell.length_b   1.000
_cell.length_c   1.000
_cell.angle_alpha   90.00
_cell.angle_beta   90.00
_cell.angle_gamma   90.00
#
_symmetry.space_group_name_H-M   'P 1'
#
loop_
_entity.id
_entity.type
_entity.pdbx_description
1 polymer ?
#
loop_
_entity_poly.entity_id
_entity_poly.type
_entity_poly.pdbx_seq_one_letter_code
_entity_poly.pdbx_strand_id
1 'polypeptide(L)'
;MSKKWFMAFAAIVAMTLGGRLSAQQPLADPSYGIGLAPPSLNEPAGNVDQRLGNVEQRLEQLELYRLPAIEQTSEQRLTGFLADDDEKEDSLADRLKDLEGKWKKFEDGEKKKKADAAKKPTQKWSGRIHWDYWGFPEESDLANAYETGDPNNNPNDRFTFRRVRFGVAGDILETMLYKIEMEFANPNDPAFKDVYIGWKELPVLQTVLLGNQKRPYGLDHLNSSRYNVFLERPFIIEAVNQDARRFGLCA
;
A
#
# COMPACT_ATOMS: atom_id res chain seq x y z
N MET A 1 4.28 -8.16 -23.41
CA MET A 1 4.52 -8.09 -21.94
C MET A 1 5.95 -7.67 -21.69
N SER A 2 6.16 -6.45 -21.19
CA SER A 2 7.46 -5.78 -21.21
C SER A 2 8.39 -6.24 -20.08
N LYS A 3 9.67 -6.42 -20.44
CA LYS A 3 10.84 -6.84 -19.64
C LYS A 3 11.17 -6.04 -18.37
N LYS A 4 10.26 -5.18 -17.88
CA LYS A 4 10.46 -4.29 -16.73
C LYS A 4 10.22 -4.96 -15.36
N TRP A 5 9.65 -6.17 -15.32
CA TRP A 5 9.33 -6.87 -14.07
C TRP A 5 10.36 -7.92 -13.63
N PHE A 6 11.32 -8.29 -14.49
CA PHE A 6 12.29 -9.35 -14.16
C PHE A 6 13.57 -8.84 -13.47
N MET A 7 13.86 -7.53 -13.52
CA MET A 7 15.03 -6.94 -12.86
C MET A 7 14.82 -6.56 -11.39
N ALA A 8 13.56 -6.46 -10.93
CA ALA A 8 13.27 -6.10 -9.54
C ALA A 8 13.46 -7.26 -8.54
N PHE A 9 13.51 -8.51 -9.02
CA PHE A 9 13.65 -9.69 -8.15
C PHE A 9 15.10 -10.16 -7.97
N ALA A 10 16.04 -9.69 -8.80
CA ALA A 10 17.47 -10.04 -8.72
C ALA A 10 18.28 -9.11 -7.78
N ALA A 11 17.71 -7.98 -7.35
CA ALA A 11 18.40 -7.00 -6.51
C ALA A 11 18.31 -7.27 -5.00
N ILE A 12 17.47 -8.22 -4.56
CA ILE A 12 17.25 -8.51 -3.13
C ILE A 12 18.08 -9.71 -2.62
N VAL A 13 18.74 -10.47 -3.51
CA VAL A 13 19.56 -11.64 -3.14
C VAL A 13 21.08 -11.36 -3.19
N ALA A 14 21.49 -10.17 -3.63
CA ALA A 14 22.91 -9.80 -3.76
C ALA A 14 23.46 -8.91 -2.61
N MET A 15 22.74 -8.81 -1.48
CA MET A 15 23.14 -7.99 -0.32
C MET A 15 23.62 -8.79 0.90
N THR A 16 23.93 -10.08 0.74
CA THR A 16 24.36 -10.94 1.87
C THR A 16 25.69 -11.67 1.71
N LEU A 17 26.48 -11.45 0.65
CA LEU A 17 27.84 -12.00 0.57
C LEU A 17 28.77 -11.07 -0.20
N GLY A 18 29.66 -10.38 0.51
CA GLY A 18 30.65 -9.51 -0.12
C GLY A 18 31.65 -8.88 0.84
N GLY A 19 31.96 -9.53 1.96
CA GLY A 19 33.10 -9.14 2.79
C GLY A 19 34.39 -9.71 2.21
N ARG A 20 35.25 -8.85 1.63
CA ARG A 20 36.71 -9.03 1.51
C ARG A 20 37.35 -7.63 1.40
N LEU A 21 38.08 -7.20 2.42
CA LEU A 21 39.55 -7.34 2.59
C LEU A 21 40.37 -6.39 1.72
N SER A 22 41.05 -5.44 2.36
CA SER A 22 42.34 -4.80 2.01
C SER A 22 42.39 -3.43 2.73
N ALA A 23 43.41 -3.02 3.47
CA ALA A 23 44.64 -3.66 3.90
C ALA A 23 45.03 -3.01 5.24
N GLN A 24 45.29 -3.84 6.24
CA GLN A 24 45.96 -3.44 7.48
C GLN A 24 47.38 -3.01 7.09
N GLN A 25 47.72 -1.73 7.21
CA GLN A 25 49.12 -1.33 7.25
C GLN A 25 49.70 -1.73 8.61
N PRO A 26 50.95 -2.24 8.66
CA PRO A 26 51.44 -2.98 9.79
C PRO A 26 51.53 -2.07 11.02
N LEU A 27 50.97 -2.52 12.13
CA LEU A 27 51.28 -1.94 13.43
C LEU A 27 52.78 -2.17 13.64
N ALA A 28 53.55 -1.09 13.49
CA ALA A 28 54.94 -1.08 13.93
C ALA A 28 54.91 -1.38 15.41
N ASP A 29 55.31 -2.60 15.74
CA ASP A 29 55.43 -3.14 17.08
C ASP A 29 56.39 -2.22 17.84
N PRO A 30 55.92 -1.38 18.78
CA PRO A 30 56.83 -0.72 19.68
C PRO A 30 57.12 -1.79 20.72
N SER A 31 57.97 -2.73 20.33
CA SER A 31 58.97 -3.28 21.22
C SER A 31 59.74 -2.09 21.79
N TYR A 32 59.14 -1.43 22.78
CA TYR A 32 59.90 -0.87 23.88
C TYR A 32 60.53 -2.07 24.56
N GLY A 33 61.59 -2.56 23.90
CA GLY A 33 62.73 -3.11 24.57
C GLY A 33 63.19 -2.00 25.51
N ILE A 34 62.60 -1.98 26.69
CA ILE A 34 63.27 -1.45 27.85
C ILE A 34 64.40 -2.45 28.05
N GLY A 35 65.49 -2.27 27.29
CA GLY A 35 66.78 -2.90 27.47
C GLY A 35 67.44 -2.37 28.74
N LEU A 36 66.66 -2.28 29.81
CA LEU A 36 67.20 -2.29 31.15
C LEU A 36 67.34 -3.77 31.47
N ALA A 37 68.55 -4.29 31.24
CA ALA A 37 68.97 -5.51 31.92
C ALA A 37 68.51 -5.40 33.38
N PRO A 38 67.77 -6.39 33.94
CA PRO A 38 67.48 -6.36 35.36
C PRO A 38 68.83 -6.27 36.07
N PRO A 39 69.06 -5.28 36.96
CA PRO A 39 70.29 -5.25 37.72
C PRO A 39 70.39 -6.59 38.47
N SER A 40 71.53 -7.25 38.32
CA SER A 40 71.88 -8.43 39.09
C SER A 40 71.67 -8.12 40.58
N LEU A 41 71.04 -9.02 41.33
CA LEU A 41 70.83 -8.89 42.78
C LEU A 41 72.13 -9.04 43.59
N ASN A 42 73.28 -8.77 42.99
CA ASN A 42 74.60 -8.98 43.57
C ASN A 42 75.58 -7.89 43.12
N GLU A 43 75.19 -6.62 43.25
CA GLU A 43 76.18 -5.55 43.41
C GLU A 43 76.34 -5.20 44.90
N PRO A 44 77.59 -5.06 45.38
CA PRO A 44 77.87 -4.89 46.80
C PRO A 44 77.23 -3.60 47.33
N ALA A 45 76.84 -3.58 48.61
CA ALA A 45 76.23 -2.45 49.29
C ALA A 45 77.16 -1.22 49.29
N GLY A 46 77.17 -0.51 48.17
CA GLY A 46 77.86 0.75 47.92
C GLY A 46 76.98 1.94 48.25
N ASN A 47 77.66 3.01 48.65
CA ASN A 47 77.18 4.21 49.32
C ASN A 47 75.79 4.72 48.88
N VAL A 48 74.89 4.95 49.84
CA VAL A 48 73.48 5.40 49.62
C VAL A 48 73.42 6.66 48.76
N ASP A 49 74.41 7.55 48.92
CA ASP A 49 74.50 8.82 48.19
C ASP A 49 74.62 8.63 46.67
N GLN A 50 75.33 7.59 46.21
CA GLN A 50 75.47 7.31 44.77
C GLN A 50 74.15 6.80 44.17
N ARG A 51 73.38 6.02 44.96
CA ARG A 51 72.04 5.57 44.54
C ARG A 51 71.07 6.74 44.49
N LEU A 52 71.16 7.66 45.44
CA LEU A 52 70.32 8.85 45.47
C LEU A 52 70.56 9.71 44.22
N GLY A 53 71.82 10.00 43.89
CA GLY A 53 72.16 10.78 42.70
C GLY A 53 71.69 10.12 41.38
N ASN A 54 71.81 8.80 41.25
CA ASN A 54 71.32 8.08 40.07
C ASN A 54 69.79 8.08 39.96
N VAL A 55 69.08 8.07 41.09
CA VAL A 55 67.62 8.15 41.13
C VAL A 55 67.15 9.55 40.81
N GLU A 56 67.82 10.59 41.32
CA GLU A 56 67.55 12.00 41.03
C GLU A 56 67.73 12.29 39.53
N GLN A 57 68.80 11.81 38.91
CA GLN A 57 69.02 11.97 37.47
C GLN A 57 67.94 11.27 36.62
N ARG A 58 67.45 10.11 37.05
CA ARG A 58 66.34 9.43 36.36
C ARG A 58 65.02 10.16 36.55
N LEU A 59 64.78 10.73 37.73
CA LEU A 59 63.61 11.56 38.00
C LEU A 59 63.63 12.83 37.15
N GLU A 60 64.76 13.54 37.07
CA GLU A 60 64.91 14.69 36.18
C GLU A 60 64.69 14.30 34.71
N GLN A 61 65.27 13.19 34.24
CA GLN A 61 65.03 12.71 32.89
C GLN A 61 63.56 12.36 32.65
N LEU A 62 62.88 11.73 33.61
CA LEU A 62 61.45 11.42 33.51
C LEU A 62 60.58 12.68 33.56
N GLU A 63 60.92 13.68 34.36
CA GLU A 63 60.24 14.97 34.42
C GLU A 63 60.43 15.78 33.13
N LEU A 64 61.61 15.69 32.50
CA LEU A 64 61.92 16.35 31.23
C LEU A 64 61.30 15.62 30.02
N TYR A 65 61.04 14.31 30.12
CA TYR A 65 60.23 13.56 29.14
C TYR A 65 58.72 13.68 29.40
N ARG A 66 58.30 14.02 30.62
CA ARG A 66 56.92 14.36 31.00
C ARG A 66 56.59 15.81 30.60
N LEU A 67 56.88 16.16 29.35
CA LEU A 67 56.48 17.44 28.78
C LEU A 67 55.02 17.39 28.28
N PRO A 68 54.34 18.57 28.17
CA PRO A 68 52.94 18.78 27.78
C PRO A 68 52.46 18.14 26.47
N ALA A 69 53.32 17.40 25.76
CA ALA A 69 53.01 16.77 24.49
C ALA A 69 51.91 15.70 24.58
N ILE A 70 51.81 14.96 25.69
CA ILE A 70 50.76 13.92 25.85
C ILE A 70 49.40 14.56 26.15
N GLU A 71 49.37 15.57 27.02
CA GLU A 71 48.15 16.34 27.31
C GLU A 71 47.68 17.11 26.08
N GLN A 72 48.57 17.83 25.38
CA GLN A 72 48.20 18.56 24.16
C GLN A 72 47.70 17.63 23.05
N THR A 73 48.31 16.45 22.86
CA THR A 73 47.87 15.51 21.82
C THR A 73 46.54 14.83 22.17
N SER A 74 46.31 14.53 23.45
CA SER A 74 45.03 13.94 23.91
C SER A 74 43.91 14.96 23.91
N GLU A 75 44.15 16.20 24.35
CA GLU A 75 43.20 17.31 24.29
C GLU A 75 42.89 17.70 22.85
N GLN A 76 43.87 17.74 21.94
CA GLN A 76 43.63 17.99 20.52
C GLN A 76 42.84 16.87 19.85
N ARG A 77 43.07 15.60 20.25
CA ARG A 77 42.27 14.46 19.76
C ARG A 77 40.86 14.44 20.34
N LEU A 78 40.69 14.79 21.62
CA LEU A 78 39.37 14.94 22.23
C LEU A 78 38.60 16.11 21.64
N THR A 79 39.22 17.28 21.46
CA THR A 79 38.57 18.44 20.84
C THR A 79 38.25 18.20 19.38
N GLY A 80 39.14 17.53 18.63
CA GLY A 80 38.86 17.09 17.26
C GLY A 80 37.73 16.06 17.19
N PHE A 81 37.67 15.11 18.12
CA PHE A 81 36.60 14.11 18.19
C PHE A 81 35.24 14.72 18.56
N LEU A 82 35.21 15.65 19.52
CA LEU A 82 34.00 16.36 19.91
C LEU A 82 33.51 17.30 18.80
N ALA A 83 34.42 18.01 18.11
CA ALA A 83 34.06 18.86 16.97
C ALA A 83 33.52 18.05 15.79
N ASP A 84 34.11 16.88 15.49
CA ASP A 84 33.62 15.95 14.46
C ASP A 84 32.24 15.38 14.78
N ASP A 85 31.92 15.20 16.07
CA ASP A 85 30.61 14.72 16.51
C ASP A 85 29.57 15.86 16.49
N ASP A 86 29.94 17.07 16.92
CA ASP A 86 29.09 18.28 16.82
C ASP A 86 28.76 18.61 15.35
N GLU A 87 29.73 18.59 14.43
CA GLU A 87 29.49 18.82 13.00
C GLU A 87 28.61 17.73 12.37
N LYS A 88 28.75 16.47 12.82
CA LYS A 88 27.88 15.38 12.38
C LYS A 88 26.47 15.56 12.91
N GLU A 89 26.31 15.94 14.18
CA GLU A 89 25.01 16.23 14.79
C GLU A 89 24.30 17.40 14.09
N ASP A 90 25.01 18.49 13.80
CA ASP A 90 24.48 19.63 13.04
C ASP A 90 24.08 19.21 11.61
N SER A 91 24.92 18.43 10.93
CA SER A 91 24.60 17.90 9.60
C SER A 91 23.40 16.94 9.61
N LEU A 92 23.24 16.15 10.68
CA LEU A 92 22.11 15.25 10.90
C LEU A 92 20.83 16.05 11.20
N ALA A 93 20.93 17.10 12.01
CA ALA A 93 19.83 18.00 12.34
C ALA A 93 19.34 18.74 11.10
N ASP A 94 20.24 19.21 10.23
CA ASP A 94 19.88 19.85 8.97
C ASP A 94 19.24 18.89 7.98
N ARG A 95 19.76 17.65 7.88
CA ARG A 95 19.13 16.58 7.09
C ARG A 95 17.75 16.20 7.63
N LEU A 96 17.56 16.18 8.94
CA LEU A 96 16.27 15.90 9.58
C LEU A 96 15.28 17.01 9.25
N LYS A 97 15.66 18.28 9.39
CA LYS A 97 14.82 19.43 9.02
C LYS A 97 14.43 19.42 7.53
N ASP A 98 15.36 19.08 6.64
CA ASP A 98 15.08 18.97 5.20
C ASP A 98 14.13 17.79 4.91
N LEU A 99 14.32 16.64 5.58
CA LEU A 99 13.42 15.49 5.46
C LEU A 99 12.02 15.79 6.01
N GLU A 100 11.90 16.41 7.17
CA GLU A 100 10.63 16.86 7.75
C GLU A 100 9.93 17.88 6.83
N GLY A 101 10.69 18.81 6.25
CA GLY A 101 10.18 19.78 5.28
C GLY A 101 9.68 19.13 3.98
N LYS A 102 10.41 18.13 3.46
CA LYS A 102 9.99 17.32 2.30
C LYS A 102 8.76 16.47 2.63
N TRP A 103 8.71 15.88 3.82
CA TRP A 103 7.58 15.07 4.28
C TRP A 103 6.31 15.91 4.38
N LYS A 104 6.39 17.09 5.01
CA LYS A 104 5.27 18.01 5.13
C LYS A 104 4.75 18.47 3.76
N LYS A 105 5.64 18.83 2.84
CA LYS A 105 5.27 19.16 1.45
C LYS A 105 4.62 17.99 0.72
N PHE A 106 5.09 16.77 0.94
CA PHE A 106 4.49 15.57 0.36
C PHE A 106 3.10 15.31 0.94
N GLU A 107 2.94 15.42 2.26
CA GLU A 107 1.66 15.24 2.96
C GLU A 107 0.63 16.30 2.53
N ASP A 108 1.02 17.58 2.47
CA ASP A 108 0.16 18.66 1.99
C ASP A 108 -0.20 18.48 0.50
N GLY A 109 0.76 18.02 -0.30
CA GLY A 109 0.54 17.64 -1.70
C GLY A 109 -0.44 16.49 -1.86
N GLU A 110 -0.35 15.45 -1.02
CA GLU A 110 -1.28 14.33 -0.99
C GLU A 110 -2.69 14.76 -0.53
N LYS A 111 -2.79 15.56 0.53
CA LYS A 111 -4.07 16.10 1.02
C LYS A 111 -4.75 16.93 -0.05
N LYS A 112 -4.01 17.79 -0.74
CA LYS A 112 -4.54 18.59 -1.86
C LYS A 112 -5.00 17.70 -3.01
N LYS A 113 -4.22 16.70 -3.41
CA LYS A 113 -4.61 15.73 -4.45
C LYS A 113 -5.87 14.96 -4.07
N LYS A 114 -6.02 14.54 -2.81
CA LYS A 114 -7.21 13.85 -2.31
C LYS A 114 -8.43 14.78 -2.32
N ALA A 115 -8.29 16.01 -1.84
CA ALA A 115 -9.35 17.01 -1.87
C ALA A 115 -9.78 17.38 -3.31
N ASP A 116 -8.82 17.52 -4.23
CA ASP A 116 -9.10 17.82 -5.63
C ASP A 116 -9.67 16.59 -6.39
N ALA A 117 -9.33 15.37 -5.97
CA ALA A 117 -9.95 14.15 -6.48
C ALA A 117 -11.39 13.98 -5.98
N ALA A 118 -11.68 14.31 -4.71
CA ALA A 118 -13.03 14.26 -4.14
C ALA A 118 -14.00 15.22 -4.84
N LYS A 119 -13.50 16.33 -5.38
CA LYS A 119 -14.30 17.28 -6.18
C LYS A 119 -14.63 16.79 -7.58
N LYS A 120 -13.93 15.77 -8.09
CA LYS A 120 -14.13 15.27 -9.45
C LYS A 120 -15.17 14.16 -9.45
N PRO A 121 -16.17 14.20 -10.36
CA PRO A 121 -17.08 13.09 -10.53
C PRO A 121 -16.33 11.80 -10.87
N THR A 122 -16.65 10.72 -10.17
CA THR A 122 -16.12 9.39 -10.50
C THR A 122 -16.99 8.74 -11.56
N GLN A 123 -16.38 7.84 -12.34
CA GLN A 123 -17.08 7.09 -13.39
C GLN A 123 -16.66 5.62 -13.32
N LYS A 124 -17.64 4.74 -13.11
CA LYS A 124 -17.49 3.29 -13.12
C LYS A 124 -18.39 2.74 -14.20
N TRP A 125 -17.77 2.18 -15.22
CA TRP A 125 -18.46 1.54 -16.33
C TRP A 125 -18.76 0.09 -15.97
N SER A 126 -19.97 -0.35 -16.30
CA SER A 126 -20.44 -1.71 -16.04
C SER A 126 -21.16 -2.25 -17.25
N GLY A 127 -20.90 -3.51 -17.55
CA GLY A 127 -21.55 -4.25 -18.62
C GLY A 127 -21.94 -5.64 -18.13
N ARG A 128 -22.97 -6.21 -18.74
CA ARG A 128 -23.35 -7.61 -18.52
C ARG A 128 -24.09 -8.17 -19.72
N ILE A 129 -23.70 -9.37 -20.13
CA ILE A 129 -24.35 -10.11 -21.21
C ILE A 129 -24.71 -11.48 -20.65
N HIS A 130 -26.00 -11.82 -20.69
CA HIS A 130 -26.54 -13.14 -20.42
C HIS A 130 -27.14 -13.65 -21.72
N TRP A 131 -26.71 -14.83 -22.13
CA TRP A 131 -27.11 -15.48 -23.35
C TRP A 131 -27.48 -16.90 -23.03
N ASP A 132 -28.62 -17.33 -23.56
CA ASP A 132 -29.31 -18.51 -23.10
C ASP A 132 -29.88 -19.29 -24.26
N TYR A 133 -29.81 -20.61 -24.09
CA TYR A 133 -30.48 -21.57 -24.92
C TYR A 133 -31.42 -22.39 -24.04
N TRP A 134 -32.68 -22.45 -24.44
CA TRP A 134 -33.71 -23.28 -23.84
C TRP A 134 -34.17 -24.29 -24.86
N GLY A 135 -33.95 -25.57 -24.57
CA GLY A 135 -34.42 -26.69 -25.38
C GLY A 135 -35.64 -27.34 -24.73
N PHE A 136 -36.66 -27.67 -25.53
CA PHE A 136 -37.90 -28.31 -25.07
C PHE A 136 -38.07 -29.68 -25.77
N PRO A 137 -37.32 -30.71 -25.34
CA PRO A 137 -37.24 -31.98 -26.07
C PRO A 137 -38.53 -32.80 -26.02
N GLU A 138 -39.26 -32.80 -24.90
CA GLU A 138 -40.54 -33.50 -24.74
C GLU A 138 -41.44 -32.71 -23.78
N GLU A 139 -42.64 -32.35 -24.24
CA GLU A 139 -43.62 -31.58 -23.47
C GLU A 139 -44.98 -32.30 -23.49
N SER A 140 -45.76 -32.12 -22.43
CA SER A 140 -47.11 -32.70 -22.36
C SER A 140 -48.11 -31.93 -23.23
N ASP A 141 -49.17 -32.60 -23.71
CA ASP A 141 -50.28 -31.99 -24.46
C ASP A 141 -50.79 -30.68 -23.83
N LEU A 142 -50.83 -30.63 -22.50
CA LEU A 142 -51.26 -29.44 -21.76
C LEU A 142 -50.26 -28.30 -21.88
N ALA A 143 -48.96 -28.57 -21.72
CA ALA A 143 -47.90 -27.56 -21.84
C ALA A 143 -47.83 -27.02 -23.28
N ASN A 144 -47.95 -27.91 -24.27
CA ASN A 144 -48.04 -27.56 -25.69
C ASN A 144 -49.20 -26.61 -25.96
N ALA A 145 -50.41 -26.96 -25.48
CA ALA A 145 -51.60 -26.12 -25.66
C ALA A 145 -51.46 -24.74 -25.00
N TYR A 146 -50.81 -24.63 -23.84
CA TYR A 146 -50.61 -23.33 -23.17
C TYR A 146 -49.60 -22.43 -23.89
N GLU A 147 -48.52 -23.01 -24.43
CA GLU A 147 -47.42 -22.22 -25.04
C GLU A 147 -47.64 -21.96 -26.54
N THR A 148 -48.25 -22.90 -27.27
CA THR A 148 -48.42 -22.81 -28.74
C THR A 148 -49.87 -22.65 -29.17
N GLY A 149 -50.83 -22.95 -28.29
CA GLY A 149 -52.27 -23.01 -28.63
C GLY A 149 -52.70 -24.33 -29.27
N ASP A 150 -51.79 -25.28 -29.50
CA ASP A 150 -52.07 -26.59 -30.10
C ASP A 150 -51.43 -27.71 -29.25
N PRO A 151 -52.22 -28.64 -28.69
CA PRO A 151 -51.71 -29.76 -27.89
C PRO A 151 -50.68 -30.66 -28.61
N ASN A 152 -50.74 -30.74 -29.94
CA ASN A 152 -49.86 -31.61 -30.74
C ASN A 152 -48.60 -30.90 -31.22
N ASN A 153 -48.42 -29.62 -30.89
CA ASN A 153 -47.30 -28.82 -31.35
C ASN A 153 -46.38 -28.46 -30.17
N ASN A 154 -45.18 -29.04 -30.16
CA ASN A 154 -44.18 -28.76 -29.14
C ASN A 154 -43.67 -27.31 -29.24
N PRO A 155 -43.33 -26.67 -28.11
CA PRO A 155 -42.65 -25.39 -28.09
C PRO A 155 -41.32 -25.46 -28.85
N ASN A 156 -41.04 -24.43 -29.66
CA ASN A 156 -39.74 -24.31 -30.29
C ASN A 156 -38.66 -23.98 -29.26
N ASP A 157 -37.48 -24.57 -29.46
CA ASP A 157 -36.27 -24.17 -28.78
C ASP A 157 -36.03 -22.66 -28.93
N ARG A 158 -35.54 -22.03 -27.86
CA ARG A 158 -35.30 -20.60 -27.82
C ARG A 158 -33.83 -20.31 -27.64
N PHE A 159 -33.34 -19.40 -28.47
CA PHE A 159 -32.02 -18.83 -28.36
C PHE A 159 -32.15 -17.33 -28.19
N THR A 160 -31.78 -16.82 -27.02
CA THR A 160 -32.09 -15.44 -26.67
C THR A 160 -31.02 -14.82 -25.78
N PHE A 161 -30.86 -13.51 -25.90
CA PHE A 161 -30.18 -12.74 -24.88
C PHE A 161 -31.18 -12.44 -23.78
N ARG A 162 -31.04 -13.07 -22.61
CA ARG A 162 -31.87 -12.68 -21.47
C ARG A 162 -31.57 -11.26 -21.02
N ARG A 163 -30.30 -10.87 -21.02
CA ARG A 163 -29.86 -9.54 -20.55
C ARG A 163 -28.68 -9.06 -21.37
N VAL A 164 -28.77 -7.84 -21.88
CA VAL A 164 -27.64 -7.10 -22.43
C VAL A 164 -27.70 -5.75 -21.77
N ARG A 165 -26.87 -5.51 -20.77
CA ARG A 165 -26.90 -4.26 -20.01
C ARG A 165 -25.60 -3.53 -20.07
N PHE A 166 -25.74 -2.22 -20.12
CA PHE A 166 -24.65 -1.29 -20.03
C PHE A 166 -25.04 -0.17 -19.09
N GLY A 167 -24.11 0.25 -18.24
CA GLY A 167 -24.38 1.33 -17.33
C GLY A 167 -23.13 2.00 -16.81
N VAL A 168 -23.31 3.24 -16.39
CA VAL A 168 -22.31 4.05 -15.69
C VAL A 168 -22.85 4.40 -14.32
N ALA A 169 -22.00 4.29 -13.32
CA ALA A 169 -22.30 4.72 -11.96
C ALA A 169 -21.12 5.52 -11.41
N GLY A 170 -21.38 6.39 -10.46
CA GLY A 170 -20.33 7.13 -9.82
C GLY A 170 -20.82 8.05 -8.73
N ASP A 171 -19.86 8.73 -8.14
CA ASP A 171 -20.06 9.73 -7.10
C ASP A 171 -19.83 11.11 -7.72
N ILE A 172 -20.69 12.06 -7.35
CA ILE A 172 -20.56 13.47 -7.67
C ILE A 172 -20.22 14.16 -6.36
N LEU A 173 -19.07 14.83 -6.28
CA LEU A 173 -18.57 15.39 -5.03
C LEU A 173 -18.49 14.29 -3.93
N GLU A 174 -18.60 14.67 -2.67
CA GLU A 174 -18.53 13.74 -1.54
C GLU A 174 -19.89 13.09 -1.24
N THR A 175 -20.98 13.85 -1.36
CA THR A 175 -22.29 13.44 -0.86
C THR A 175 -23.26 12.97 -1.95
N MET A 176 -23.00 13.18 -3.24
CA MET A 176 -23.94 12.79 -4.29
C MET A 176 -23.49 11.52 -5.02
N LEU A 177 -24.45 10.76 -5.53
CA LEU A 177 -24.21 9.58 -6.35
C LEU A 177 -25.17 9.56 -7.53
N TYR A 178 -24.78 8.87 -8.60
CA TYR A 178 -25.63 8.64 -9.75
C TYR A 178 -25.44 7.23 -10.30
N LYS A 179 -26.49 6.73 -10.94
CA LYS A 179 -26.45 5.48 -11.70
C LYS A 179 -27.36 5.60 -12.91
N ILE A 180 -26.84 5.17 -14.06
CA ILE A 180 -27.59 5.02 -15.31
C ILE A 180 -27.28 3.63 -15.85
N GLU A 181 -28.29 2.77 -15.98
CA GLU A 181 -28.20 1.42 -16.52
C GLU A 181 -29.32 1.20 -17.55
N MET A 182 -28.94 0.78 -18.75
CA MET A 182 -29.84 0.49 -19.87
C MET A 182 -29.78 -1.00 -20.25
N GLU A 183 -30.90 -1.54 -20.73
CA GLU A 183 -31.04 -2.91 -21.23
C GLU A 183 -31.34 -2.90 -22.74
N PHE A 184 -30.58 -3.72 -23.48
CA PHE A 184 -30.61 -3.88 -24.93
C PHE A 184 -30.93 -5.33 -25.34
N ALA A 185 -31.45 -6.14 -24.42
CA ALA A 185 -31.80 -7.54 -24.69
C ALA A 185 -32.90 -7.66 -25.75
N ASN A 186 -33.82 -6.69 -25.79
CA ASN A 186 -34.79 -6.54 -26.86
C ASN A 186 -34.32 -5.43 -27.82
N PRO A 187 -33.95 -5.76 -29.07
CA PRO A 187 -33.44 -4.78 -30.03
C PRO A 187 -34.44 -3.66 -30.38
N ASN A 188 -35.74 -3.95 -30.34
CA ASN A 188 -36.79 -3.02 -30.72
C ASN A 188 -37.30 -2.16 -29.55
N ASP A 189 -36.93 -2.51 -28.31
CA ASP A 189 -37.41 -1.84 -27.11
C ASP A 189 -36.32 -1.77 -26.04
N PRO A 190 -35.34 -0.87 -26.20
CA PRO A 190 -34.33 -0.64 -25.18
C PRO A 190 -34.96 0.01 -23.96
N ALA A 191 -34.73 -0.56 -22.78
CA ALA A 191 -35.38 -0.14 -21.55
C ALA A 191 -34.39 0.46 -20.54
N PHE A 192 -34.76 1.59 -19.94
CA PHE A 192 -34.06 2.11 -18.76
C PHE A 192 -34.31 1.21 -17.56
N LYS A 193 -33.23 0.72 -16.94
CA LYS A 193 -33.30 -0.02 -15.68
C LYS A 193 -33.11 0.95 -14.51
N ASP A 194 -31.89 1.10 -14.02
CA ASP A 194 -31.62 1.99 -12.90
C ASP A 194 -31.18 3.36 -13.45
N VAL A 195 -31.98 4.41 -13.25
CA VAL A 195 -31.67 5.78 -13.66
C VAL A 195 -32.03 6.71 -12.52
N TYR A 196 -31.06 7.03 -11.67
CA TYR A 196 -31.30 7.85 -10.50
C TYR A 196 -30.09 8.68 -10.12
N ILE A 197 -30.37 9.76 -9.38
CA ILE A 197 -29.41 10.54 -8.62
C ILE A 197 -29.74 10.38 -7.14
N GLY A 198 -28.74 10.47 -6.28
CA GLY A 198 -28.94 10.33 -4.85
C GLY A 198 -28.00 11.18 -4.02
N TRP A 199 -28.35 11.32 -2.76
CA TRP A 199 -27.62 12.05 -1.73
C TRP A 199 -27.36 11.12 -0.56
N LYS A 200 -26.11 11.01 -0.15
CA LYS A 200 -25.60 10.24 0.98
C LYS A 200 -25.40 11.18 2.18
N GLU A 201 -25.17 10.58 3.33
CA GLU A 201 -24.81 11.26 4.59
C GLU A 201 -25.88 12.22 5.10
N LEU A 202 -27.16 11.89 4.84
CA LEU A 202 -28.28 12.63 5.40
C LEU A 202 -28.50 12.24 6.87
N PRO A 203 -28.81 13.20 7.76
CA PRO A 203 -28.83 12.98 9.22
C PRO A 203 -29.89 11.99 9.70
N VAL A 204 -30.96 11.76 8.93
CA VAL A 204 -32.06 10.84 9.28
C VAL A 204 -32.11 9.66 8.31
N LEU A 205 -32.23 9.97 7.01
CA LEU A 205 -32.49 8.96 5.98
C LEU A 205 -31.23 8.28 5.45
N GLN A 206 -30.03 8.70 5.88
CA GLN A 206 -28.72 8.25 5.41
C GLN A 206 -28.49 8.45 3.91
N THR A 207 -29.25 7.78 3.05
CA THR A 207 -29.21 7.94 1.60
C THR A 207 -30.62 8.16 1.06
N VAL A 208 -30.81 9.17 0.21
CA VAL A 208 -32.05 9.36 -0.54
C VAL A 208 -31.76 9.26 -2.02
N LEU A 209 -32.54 8.47 -2.73
CA LEU A 209 -32.45 8.25 -4.16
C LEU A 209 -33.70 8.77 -4.86
N LEU A 210 -33.50 9.59 -5.88
CA LEU A 210 -34.55 10.12 -6.75
C LEU A 210 -34.33 9.63 -8.18
N GLY A 211 -35.29 8.89 -8.71
CA GLY A 211 -35.27 8.43 -10.09
C GLY A 211 -35.96 7.09 -10.29
N ASN A 212 -35.67 6.46 -11.42
CA ASN A 212 -36.13 5.11 -11.73
C ASN A 212 -35.24 4.07 -11.05
N GLN A 213 -35.81 3.32 -10.12
CA GLN A 213 -35.08 2.33 -9.33
C GLN A 213 -35.96 1.18 -8.90
N LYS A 214 -35.32 0.10 -8.45
CA LYS A 214 -36.02 -1.06 -7.89
C LYS A 214 -36.79 -0.68 -6.64
N ARG A 215 -37.98 -1.25 -6.49
CA ARG A 215 -38.71 -1.27 -5.23
C ARG A 215 -37.97 -2.13 -4.20
N PRO A 216 -37.98 -1.75 -2.91
CA PRO A 216 -37.43 -2.55 -1.83
C PRO A 216 -38.35 -3.71 -1.44
N TYR A 217 -38.72 -4.55 -2.41
CA TYR A 217 -39.57 -5.72 -2.20
C TYR A 217 -38.92 -6.98 -2.76
N GLY A 218 -38.69 -7.95 -1.87
CA GLY A 218 -38.12 -9.24 -2.20
C GLY A 218 -36.60 -9.20 -2.31
N LEU A 219 -35.93 -10.04 -1.53
CA LEU A 219 -34.47 -10.12 -1.51
C LEU A 219 -33.89 -10.46 -2.89
N ASP A 220 -34.52 -11.38 -3.61
CA ASP A 220 -34.06 -11.79 -4.94
C ASP A 220 -34.23 -10.71 -6.01
N HIS A 221 -35.22 -9.83 -5.85
CA HIS A 221 -35.39 -8.66 -6.70
C HIS A 221 -34.36 -7.58 -6.38
N LEU A 222 -34.04 -7.37 -5.10
CA LEU A 222 -32.99 -6.45 -4.67
C LEU A 222 -31.59 -6.93 -5.08
N ASN A 223 -31.34 -8.23 -4.99
CA ASN A 223 -30.09 -8.84 -5.41
C ASN A 223 -29.78 -8.51 -6.88
N SER A 224 -28.48 -8.39 -7.16
CA SER A 224 -28.04 -8.26 -8.53
C SER A 224 -28.30 -9.56 -9.25
N SER A 225 -28.96 -9.50 -10.40
CA SER A 225 -29.15 -10.68 -11.26
C SER A 225 -27.85 -11.26 -11.81
N ARG A 226 -26.68 -10.68 -11.50
CA ARG A 226 -25.36 -11.28 -11.74
C ARG A 226 -25.07 -12.42 -10.76
N TYR A 227 -25.62 -12.33 -9.55
CA TYR A 227 -25.34 -13.23 -8.43
C TYR A 227 -26.59 -14.00 -8.01
N ASN A 228 -27.55 -14.17 -8.93
CA ASN A 228 -28.67 -15.06 -8.70
C ASN A 228 -28.18 -16.51 -8.77
N VAL A 229 -28.70 -17.35 -7.87
CA VAL A 229 -28.35 -18.78 -7.82
C VAL A 229 -28.98 -19.53 -8.99
N PHE A 230 -30.22 -19.20 -9.33
CA PHE A 230 -30.94 -19.75 -10.46
C PHE A 230 -30.87 -18.83 -11.68
N LEU A 231 -31.17 -19.42 -12.85
CA LEU A 231 -31.22 -18.75 -14.14
C LEU A 231 -32.23 -17.59 -14.15
N GLU A 232 -33.40 -17.82 -13.53
CA GLU A 232 -34.49 -16.87 -13.36
C GLU A 232 -34.83 -16.67 -11.89
N ARG A 233 -35.58 -15.59 -11.62
CA ARG A 233 -36.14 -15.33 -10.30
C ARG A 233 -37.28 -16.30 -9.99
N PRO A 234 -37.59 -16.55 -8.71
CA PRO A 234 -38.77 -17.30 -8.32
C PRO A 234 -40.05 -16.68 -8.89
N PHE A 235 -40.88 -17.52 -9.50
CA PHE A 235 -42.10 -17.11 -10.19
C PHE A 235 -43.03 -16.24 -9.34
N ILE A 236 -43.21 -16.60 -8.05
CA ILE A 236 -44.11 -15.87 -7.15
C ILE A 236 -43.70 -14.40 -6.99
N ILE A 237 -42.40 -14.12 -6.98
CA ILE A 237 -41.87 -12.76 -6.81
C ILE A 237 -42.12 -11.94 -8.08
N GLU A 238 -41.95 -12.54 -9.25
CA GLU A 238 -42.21 -11.91 -10.54
C GLU A 238 -43.71 -11.66 -10.74
N ALA A 239 -44.59 -12.57 -10.29
CA ALA A 239 -46.04 -12.44 -10.41
C ALA A 239 -46.60 -11.24 -9.60
N VAL A 240 -46.11 -11.00 -8.39
CA VAL A 240 -46.63 -9.92 -7.50
C VAL A 240 -45.88 -8.60 -7.63
N ASN A 241 -44.67 -8.63 -8.19
CA ASN A 241 -43.78 -7.48 -8.34
C ASN A 241 -43.39 -7.28 -9.81
N GLN A 242 -44.37 -7.45 -10.71
CA GLN A 242 -44.20 -7.12 -12.12
C GLN A 242 -43.78 -5.66 -12.27
N ASP A 243 -42.84 -5.42 -13.17
CA ASP A 243 -42.15 -4.15 -13.31
C ASP A 243 -41.59 -3.62 -11.99
N ALA A 244 -40.59 -4.33 -11.46
CA ALA A 244 -40.00 -4.04 -10.15
C ALA A 244 -39.39 -2.63 -10.04
N ARG A 245 -39.34 -1.85 -11.12
CA ARG A 245 -38.76 -0.50 -11.15
C ARG A 245 -39.81 0.56 -11.42
N ARG A 246 -39.65 1.72 -10.79
CA ARG A 246 -40.50 2.89 -11.04
C ARG A 246 -39.74 4.16 -10.72
N PHE A 247 -40.14 5.26 -11.36
CA PHE A 247 -39.72 6.58 -10.94
C PHE A 247 -40.28 6.89 -9.56
N GLY A 248 -39.43 7.32 -8.64
CA GLY A 248 -39.85 7.71 -7.30
C GLY A 248 -38.71 8.14 -6.42
N LEU A 249 -39.05 8.39 -5.16
CA LEU A 249 -38.11 8.71 -4.09
C LEU A 249 -38.03 7.51 -3.14
N CYS A 250 -36.82 7.05 -2.83
CA CYS A 250 -36.55 5.99 -1.86
C CYS A 250 -35.47 6.46 -0.90
N ALA A 251 -35.61 6.08 0.37
CA ALA A 251 -34.59 6.21 1.40
C ALA A 251 -34.22 4.81 1.92
#